data_AF-A0A800BRR4-F1
#
_entry.id   AF-A0A800BRR4-F1
#
_cell.length_a   1.000
_cell.length_b   1.000
_cell.length_c   1.000
_cell.angle_alpha   90.00
_cell.angle_beta   90.00
_cell.angle_gamma   90.00
#
_symmetry.space_group_name_H-M   'P 1'
#
loop_
_entity.id
_entity.type
_entity.pdbx_description
1 polymer ?
#
loop_
_entity_poly.entity_id
_entity_poly.type
_entity_poly.pdbx_seq_one_letter_code
_entity_poly.pdbx_strand_id
1 'polypeptide(L)'
;MRDVRRLRGETGRAIFYQEEEKQFRSLFLLRRKEPSIAKLPPGFPEGDLRWTPELLQATHVQAKTGRLPELDIEVRVGCSGGGFDRLRFVFEMESDEVPFEEDEELDLSLELNRRGEGPRLRIPLPFYGGGMSFGSISLNTMLARAKAAKILGTFISTGEGGYPDELIPYADHIITQVATGLFGVREETIQRARIVEFKYAQGAKPGLGGHLLASKVTQAVARMREAVSGRSLYSPFPFHSVYSVEDHKKHVDWIRREIHTPLEAGGALALFRYIARRMAKWDCGTLAW
;
A
#
# COMPACT_ATOMS: atom_id res chain seq x y z
N MET A 1 13.18 13.46 -26.18
CA MET A 1 11.91 13.71 -25.48
C MET A 1 10.79 13.35 -26.42
N ARG A 2 9.98 12.33 -26.09
CA ARG A 2 8.78 12.02 -26.86
C ARG A 2 7.56 12.46 -26.08
N ASP A 3 6.59 13.00 -26.81
CA ASP A 3 5.27 13.34 -26.33
C ASP A 3 4.48 12.05 -26.11
N VAL A 4 4.14 11.76 -24.86
CA VAL A 4 3.38 10.58 -24.42
C VAL A 4 2.03 11.06 -23.91
N ARG A 5 0.93 10.55 -24.49
CA ARG A 5 -0.41 10.86 -23.97
C ARG A 5 -0.65 10.12 -22.66
N ARG A 6 -0.89 10.89 -21.60
CA ARG A 6 -1.36 10.39 -20.30
C ARG A 6 -2.77 9.82 -20.45
N LEU A 7 -3.20 8.99 -19.48
CA LEU A 7 -4.54 8.38 -19.45
C LEU A 7 -5.72 9.39 -19.53
N ARG A 8 -5.48 10.68 -19.31
CA ARG A 8 -6.45 11.77 -19.46
C ARG A 8 -6.39 12.52 -20.80
N GLY A 9 -5.58 12.04 -21.76
CA GLY A 9 -5.44 12.63 -23.10
C GLY A 9 -4.39 13.75 -23.21
N GLU A 10 -3.85 14.24 -22.09
CA GLU A 10 -2.81 15.26 -22.06
C GLU A 10 -1.44 14.72 -22.48
N THR A 11 -0.68 15.53 -23.21
CA THR A 11 0.66 15.20 -23.69
C THR A 11 1.70 15.48 -22.59
N GLY A 12 2.26 14.44 -21.98
CA GLY A 12 3.42 14.51 -21.09
C GLY A 12 4.73 14.15 -21.81
N ARG A 13 5.89 14.39 -21.21
CA ARG A 13 7.19 14.07 -21.83
C ARG A 13 7.92 13.00 -21.03
N ALA A 14 8.29 11.89 -21.66
CA ALA A 14 9.17 10.86 -21.07
C ALA A 14 10.62 10.97 -21.60
N ILE A 15 11.62 10.85 -20.72
CA ILE A 15 13.02 10.52 -21.07
C ILE A 15 13.13 9.01 -20.89
N PHE A 16 12.70 8.32 -21.93
CA PHE A 16 13.24 7.04 -22.33
C PHE A 16 13.98 7.31 -23.63
N TYR A 17 15.27 6.97 -23.73
CA TYR A 17 15.98 7.07 -25.00
C TYR A 17 15.50 5.94 -25.92
N GLN A 18 15.32 6.21 -27.22
CA GLN A 18 14.79 5.22 -28.16
C GLN A 18 15.64 3.95 -28.21
N GLU A 19 16.95 4.07 -28.02
CA GLU A 19 17.87 2.92 -27.97
C GLU A 19 17.68 2.08 -26.71
N GLU A 20 17.46 2.70 -25.55
CA GLU A 20 17.15 1.98 -24.31
C GLU A 20 15.78 1.31 -24.38
N GLU A 21 14.78 1.96 -25.01
CA GLU A 21 13.46 1.38 -25.25
C GLU A 21 13.55 0.17 -26.19
N LYS A 22 14.36 0.26 -27.25
CA LYS A 22 14.62 -0.86 -28.17
C LYS A 22 15.36 -2.00 -27.48
N GLN A 23 16.43 -1.70 -26.74
CA GLN A 23 17.17 -2.68 -25.95
C GLN A 23 16.25 -3.36 -24.94
N PHE A 24 15.51 -2.59 -24.16
CA PHE A 24 14.52 -3.12 -23.22
C PHE A 24 13.50 -4.01 -23.93
N ARG A 25 12.91 -3.56 -25.04
CA ARG A 25 11.96 -4.37 -25.82
C ARG A 25 12.58 -5.63 -26.40
N SER A 26 13.84 -5.60 -26.80
CA SER A 26 14.54 -6.78 -27.33
C SER A 26 14.79 -7.87 -26.29
N LEU A 27 14.79 -7.53 -24.99
CA LEU A 27 14.81 -8.52 -23.91
C LEU A 27 13.51 -9.35 -23.85
N PHE A 28 12.44 -8.89 -24.49
CA PHE A 28 11.11 -9.52 -24.48
C PHE A 28 10.74 -10.03 -25.88
N LEU A 29 11.43 -11.10 -26.32
CA LEU A 29 11.25 -11.76 -27.63
C LEU A 29 9.85 -12.35 -27.86
N LEU A 30 9.08 -12.60 -26.81
CA LEU A 30 7.72 -13.14 -26.88
C LEU A 30 6.70 -12.04 -26.56
N ARG A 31 6.04 -11.51 -27.60
CA ARG A 31 4.82 -10.72 -27.41
C ARG A 31 3.66 -11.69 -27.16
N ARG A 32 3.30 -11.94 -25.90
CA ARG A 32 1.96 -12.48 -25.62
C ARG A 32 0.93 -11.46 -26.12
N LYS A 33 -0.02 -11.90 -26.92
CA LYS A 33 -1.18 -11.11 -27.34
C LYS A 33 -1.81 -10.53 -26.07
N GLU A 34 -2.08 -9.23 -26.02
CA GLU A 34 -2.77 -8.66 -24.85
C GLU A 34 -4.06 -9.47 -24.63
N PRO A 35 -4.27 -10.04 -23.44
CA PRO A 35 -5.50 -10.76 -23.17
C PRO A 35 -6.65 -9.78 -23.41
N SER A 36 -7.57 -10.14 -24.29
CA SER A 36 -8.80 -9.37 -24.46
C SER A 36 -9.49 -9.33 -23.10
N ILE A 37 -9.84 -8.14 -22.62
CA ILE A 37 -10.60 -7.98 -21.38
C ILE A 37 -11.96 -8.64 -21.63
N ALA A 38 -12.13 -9.88 -21.19
CA ALA A 38 -13.43 -10.52 -21.19
C ALA A 38 -14.34 -9.72 -20.23
N LYS A 39 -15.65 -9.77 -20.44
CA LYS A 39 -16.61 -9.26 -19.46
C LYS A 39 -17.31 -10.47 -18.87
N LEU A 40 -17.57 -10.43 -17.56
CA LEU A 40 -18.45 -11.43 -16.97
C LEU A 40 -19.81 -11.38 -17.68
N PRO A 41 -20.48 -12.53 -17.89
CA PRO A 41 -21.84 -12.56 -18.39
C PRO A 41 -22.75 -11.70 -17.49
N PRO A 42 -23.72 -10.96 -18.04
CA PRO A 42 -24.69 -10.24 -17.23
C PRO A 42 -25.48 -11.22 -16.35
N GLY A 43 -25.60 -10.92 -15.04
CA GLY A 43 -26.38 -11.72 -14.08
C GLY A 43 -25.62 -12.28 -12.87
N PHE A 44 -24.31 -12.05 -12.76
CA PHE A 44 -23.55 -12.49 -11.58
C PHE A 44 -23.77 -11.56 -10.35
N PRO A 45 -23.90 -12.12 -9.13
CA PRO A 45 -24.39 -11.39 -7.97
C PRO A 45 -23.38 -10.41 -7.34
N GLU A 46 -22.07 -10.67 -7.46
CA GLU A 46 -21.00 -9.78 -6.99
C GLU A 46 -19.66 -10.20 -7.62
N GLY A 47 -18.74 -9.26 -7.77
CA GLY A 47 -17.37 -9.52 -8.26
C GLY A 47 -17.07 -8.98 -9.67
N ASP A 48 -15.84 -9.23 -10.11
CA ASP A 48 -15.35 -8.91 -11.44
C ASP A 48 -14.47 -10.07 -11.97
N LEU A 49 -13.87 -9.92 -13.16
CA LEU A 49 -13.02 -10.98 -13.72
C LEU A 49 -11.85 -11.37 -12.80
N ARG A 50 -11.29 -10.42 -12.06
CA ARG A 50 -10.15 -10.65 -11.16
C ARG A 50 -10.62 -11.19 -9.82
N TRP A 51 -11.71 -10.62 -9.28
CA TRP A 51 -12.32 -11.02 -8.03
C TRP A 51 -13.66 -11.68 -8.31
N THR A 52 -13.61 -12.92 -8.81
CA THR A 52 -14.82 -13.67 -9.17
C THR A 52 -15.60 -14.07 -7.92
N PRO A 53 -16.92 -14.32 -8.01
CA PRO A 53 -17.71 -14.78 -6.88
C PRO A 53 -17.13 -16.05 -6.22
N GLU A 54 -16.61 -16.99 -7.01
CA GLU A 54 -15.97 -18.21 -6.52
C GLU A 54 -14.72 -17.88 -5.71
N LEU A 55 -13.88 -16.98 -6.21
CA LEU A 55 -12.67 -16.54 -5.51
C LEU A 55 -13.00 -15.77 -4.21
N LEU A 56 -14.04 -14.94 -4.23
CA LEU A 56 -14.53 -14.23 -3.05
C LEU A 56 -15.05 -15.22 -1.99
N GLN A 57 -15.84 -16.21 -2.41
CA GLN A 57 -16.36 -17.26 -1.53
C GLN A 57 -15.23 -18.12 -0.96
N ALA A 58 -14.29 -18.55 -1.80
CA ALA A 58 -13.12 -19.31 -1.40
C ALA A 58 -12.28 -18.55 -0.38
N THR A 59 -12.07 -17.24 -0.60
CA THR A 59 -11.34 -16.37 0.33
C THR A 59 -12.05 -16.29 1.68
N HIS A 60 -13.39 -16.19 1.67
CA HIS A 60 -14.17 -16.16 2.91
C HIS A 60 -14.07 -17.47 3.70
N VAL A 61 -14.17 -18.63 3.03
CA VAL A 61 -14.03 -19.95 3.66
C VAL A 61 -12.65 -20.12 4.27
N GLN A 62 -11.59 -19.76 3.52
CA GLN A 62 -10.22 -19.81 4.00
C GLN A 62 -10.01 -18.90 5.21
N ALA A 63 -10.51 -17.66 5.16
CA ALA A 63 -10.39 -16.72 6.27
C ALA A 63 -11.12 -17.20 7.54
N LYS A 64 -12.22 -17.93 7.38
CA LYS A 64 -13.03 -18.45 8.50
C LYS A 64 -12.47 -19.73 9.10
N THR A 65 -11.92 -20.62 8.28
CA THR A 65 -11.59 -22.00 8.68
C THR A 65 -10.09 -22.28 8.72
N GLY A 66 -9.27 -21.46 8.07
CA GLY A 66 -7.85 -21.74 7.84
C GLY A 66 -7.60 -22.89 6.88
N ARG A 67 -8.62 -23.40 6.18
CA ARG A 67 -8.53 -24.55 5.26
C ARG A 67 -8.97 -24.15 3.86
N LEU A 68 -8.47 -24.89 2.87
CA LEU A 68 -8.99 -24.80 1.51
C LEU A 68 -10.47 -25.25 1.47
N PRO A 69 -11.29 -24.66 0.59
CA PRO A 69 -12.66 -25.13 0.38
C PRO A 69 -12.69 -26.60 -0.02
N GLU A 70 -13.71 -27.34 0.43
CA GLU A 70 -13.89 -28.77 0.10
C GLU A 70 -14.32 -28.99 -1.36
N LEU A 71 -14.91 -27.97 -1.98
CA LEU A 71 -15.28 -27.97 -3.39
C LEU A 71 -14.10 -27.52 -4.24
N ASP A 72 -13.98 -28.10 -5.43
CA ASP A 72 -13.00 -27.68 -6.46
C ASP A 72 -13.41 -26.32 -7.06
N ILE A 73 -13.23 -25.26 -6.27
CA ILE A 73 -13.48 -23.87 -6.65
C ILE A 73 -12.16 -23.14 -6.81
N GLU A 74 -12.11 -22.20 -7.76
CA GLU A 74 -10.92 -21.39 -8.02
C GLU A 74 -10.54 -20.53 -6.80
N VAL A 75 -9.27 -20.61 -6.37
CA VAL A 75 -8.78 -19.95 -5.13
C VAL A 75 -7.59 -19.01 -5.33
N ARG A 76 -7.05 -18.89 -6.54
CA ARG A 76 -5.73 -18.26 -6.79
C ARG A 76 -5.82 -16.97 -7.58
N VAL A 77 -6.43 -17.02 -8.78
CA VAL A 77 -6.23 -15.97 -9.79
C VAL A 77 -7.51 -15.41 -10.40
N GLY A 78 -8.65 -16.06 -10.18
CA GLY A 78 -9.91 -15.71 -10.82
C GLY A 78 -9.86 -15.88 -12.34
N CYS A 79 -10.82 -15.27 -13.05
CA CYS A 79 -10.94 -15.35 -14.51
C CYS A 79 -9.98 -14.41 -15.25
N SER A 80 -9.23 -13.53 -14.56
CA SER A 80 -8.26 -12.64 -15.21
C SER A 80 -6.93 -13.31 -15.51
N GLY A 81 -6.68 -14.52 -15.00
CA GLY A 81 -5.38 -15.20 -15.10
C GLY A 81 -4.32 -14.66 -14.13
N GLY A 82 -4.69 -13.68 -13.29
CA GLY A 82 -3.79 -13.00 -12.36
C GLY A 82 -3.77 -11.49 -12.55
N GLY A 83 -2.81 -10.84 -11.88
CA GLY A 83 -2.57 -9.40 -11.97
C GLY A 83 -1.10 -9.02 -12.16
N PHE A 84 -0.19 -10.00 -12.09
CA PHE A 84 1.23 -9.82 -12.37
C PHE A 84 1.57 -10.21 -13.81
N ASP A 85 0.59 -10.48 -14.67
CA ASP A 85 0.77 -10.96 -16.06
C ASP A 85 1.56 -10.00 -16.96
N ARG A 86 1.87 -8.79 -16.46
CA ARG A 86 2.70 -7.78 -17.12
C ARG A 86 4.09 -7.61 -16.50
N LEU A 87 4.39 -8.30 -15.41
CA LEU A 87 5.72 -8.36 -14.82
C LEU A 87 6.41 -9.64 -15.29
N ARG A 88 7.54 -9.48 -15.96
CA ARG A 88 8.46 -10.57 -16.27
C ARG A 88 9.69 -10.37 -15.41
N PHE A 89 9.95 -11.30 -14.51
CA PHE A 89 11.21 -11.37 -13.81
C PHE A 89 12.23 -11.99 -14.77
N VAL A 90 13.29 -11.25 -15.08
CA VAL A 90 14.47 -11.83 -15.74
C VAL A 90 15.32 -12.38 -14.62
N PHE A 91 15.27 -13.69 -14.44
CA PHE A 91 16.17 -14.35 -13.54
C PHE A 91 17.47 -14.62 -14.30
N GLU A 92 18.61 -14.31 -13.69
CA GLU A 92 19.92 -14.84 -14.12
C GLU A 92 20.03 -16.26 -13.61
N MET A 93 19.20 -17.15 -14.14
CA MET A 93 19.20 -18.56 -13.77
C MET A 93 19.78 -19.37 -14.92
N GLU A 94 20.72 -20.25 -14.59
CA GLU A 94 21.34 -21.17 -15.57
C GLU A 94 20.36 -22.26 -16.02
N SER A 95 19.28 -22.51 -15.25
CA SER A 95 18.17 -23.39 -15.63
C SER A 95 16.84 -22.97 -14.98
N ASP A 96 15.71 -23.35 -15.59
CA ASP A 96 14.36 -23.12 -15.04
C ASP A 96 14.01 -24.13 -13.91
N GLU A 97 14.84 -25.14 -13.70
CA GLU A 97 14.66 -26.21 -12.71
C GLU A 97 15.69 -26.03 -11.59
N VAL A 98 15.31 -25.27 -10.55
CA VAL A 98 16.08 -25.28 -9.30
C VAL A 98 15.59 -26.44 -8.47
N PRO A 99 16.45 -27.40 -8.10
CA PRO A 99 16.08 -28.42 -7.12
C PRO A 99 15.66 -27.71 -5.83
N PHE A 100 14.38 -27.85 -5.47
CA PHE A 100 13.88 -27.43 -4.17
C PHE A 100 14.02 -28.63 -3.24
N GLU A 101 14.96 -28.60 -2.30
CA GLU A 101 15.04 -29.62 -1.25
C GLU A 101 13.96 -29.33 -0.21
N GLU A 102 13.04 -30.28 0.00
CA GLU A 102 11.90 -30.12 0.94
C GLU A 102 12.33 -29.87 2.40
N ASP A 103 13.60 -30.17 2.73
CA ASP A 103 14.17 -30.09 4.08
C ASP A 103 14.91 -28.76 4.38
N GLU A 104 15.04 -27.83 3.42
CA GLU A 104 15.62 -26.51 3.70
C GLU A 104 14.61 -25.59 4.42
N GLU A 105 14.96 -25.13 5.63
CA GLU A 105 14.19 -24.11 6.33
C GLU A 105 14.23 -22.78 5.56
N LEU A 106 13.11 -22.44 4.92
CA LEU A 106 12.91 -21.16 4.24
C LEU A 106 12.82 -20.00 5.23
N ASP A 107 13.83 -19.12 5.26
CA ASP A 107 13.76 -17.84 5.98
C ASP A 107 12.99 -16.80 5.16
N LEU A 108 11.73 -16.57 5.53
CA LEU A 108 10.87 -15.53 4.95
C LEU A 108 11.02 -14.17 5.61
N SER A 109 11.93 -14.03 6.59
CA SER A 109 12.07 -12.80 7.32
C SER A 109 12.65 -11.67 6.49
N LEU A 110 12.33 -10.44 6.92
CA LEU A 110 12.84 -9.24 6.29
C LEU A 110 13.26 -8.21 7.34
N GLU A 111 14.53 -7.82 7.29
CA GLU A 111 15.04 -6.64 7.98
C GLU A 111 14.54 -5.37 7.30
N LEU A 112 13.74 -4.61 8.03
CA LEU A 112 13.31 -3.27 7.70
C LEU A 112 14.37 -2.26 8.15
N ASN A 113 14.43 -1.12 7.44
CA ASN A 113 15.47 -0.09 7.62
C ASN A 113 16.90 -0.57 7.33
N ARG A 114 17.26 -0.61 6.06
CA ARG A 114 18.62 -0.92 5.61
C ARG A 114 19.58 0.27 5.64
N ARG A 115 19.12 1.45 6.08
CA ARG A 115 19.97 2.63 6.27
C ARG A 115 20.58 2.47 7.67
N GLY A 116 21.91 2.55 7.80
CA GLY A 116 22.64 2.26 9.05
C GLY A 116 22.34 3.19 10.24
N GLU A 117 21.23 3.94 10.21
CA GLU A 117 20.77 4.88 11.22
C GLU A 117 19.33 4.55 11.64
N GLY A 118 19.02 4.73 12.93
CA GLY A 118 17.68 4.50 13.48
C GLY A 118 17.42 3.03 13.86
N PRO A 119 16.22 2.73 14.37
CA PRO A 119 15.86 1.39 14.81
C PRO A 119 15.79 0.42 13.63
N ARG A 120 16.25 -0.82 13.86
CA ARG A 120 16.04 -1.95 12.95
C ARG A 120 14.82 -2.72 13.41
N LEU A 121 13.92 -3.01 12.49
CA LEU A 121 12.74 -3.83 12.75
C LEU A 121 12.84 -5.06 11.86
N ARG A 122 12.53 -6.23 12.38
CA ARG A 122 12.46 -7.47 11.61
C ARG A 122 11.02 -7.94 11.56
N ILE A 123 10.52 -8.24 10.36
CA ILE A 123 9.23 -8.93 10.19
C ILE A 123 9.49 -10.37 9.77
N PRO A 124 8.74 -11.36 10.30
CA PRO A 124 8.94 -12.77 9.96
C PRO A 124 8.38 -13.13 8.58
N LEU A 125 7.52 -12.29 8.03
CA LEU A 125 6.87 -12.47 6.73
C LEU A 125 7.06 -11.20 5.90
N PRO A 126 7.34 -11.28 4.59
CA PRO A 126 7.73 -10.14 3.77
C PRO A 126 6.52 -9.33 3.27
N PHE A 127 5.48 -9.21 4.11
CA PHE A 127 4.29 -8.44 3.83
C PHE A 127 3.80 -7.71 5.10
N TYR A 128 3.09 -6.61 4.88
CA TYR A 128 2.33 -5.90 5.91
C TYR A 128 1.06 -5.31 5.29
N GLY A 129 0.06 -5.00 6.11
CA GLY A 129 -1.21 -4.48 5.63
C GLY A 129 -1.13 -3.01 5.21
N GLY A 130 -1.53 -2.68 3.98
CA GLY A 130 -1.57 -1.31 3.48
C GLY A 130 -2.57 -0.39 4.19
N GLY A 131 -2.39 0.93 4.06
CA GLY A 131 -3.21 1.93 4.74
C GLY A 131 -4.67 1.95 4.25
N MET A 132 -5.61 1.70 5.15
CA MET A 132 -7.05 1.83 4.92
C MET A 132 -7.65 2.66 6.04
N SER A 133 -8.17 3.83 5.70
CA SER A 133 -8.54 4.86 6.69
C SER A 133 -9.79 4.51 7.50
N PHE A 134 -9.80 4.92 8.77
CA PHE A 134 -11.02 4.95 9.57
C PHE A 134 -12.09 5.82 8.88
N GLY A 135 -13.26 5.25 8.65
CA GLY A 135 -14.33 5.82 7.82
C GLY A 135 -14.42 5.21 6.43
N SER A 136 -13.29 4.81 5.82
CA SER A 136 -13.31 3.97 4.61
C SER A 136 -13.64 2.52 4.96
N ILE A 137 -13.01 2.04 6.03
CA ILE A 137 -13.31 0.77 6.69
C ILE A 137 -13.82 1.01 8.11
N SER A 138 -14.49 0.01 8.67
CA SER A 138 -15.01 0.04 10.03
C SER A 138 -13.89 -0.09 11.07
N LEU A 139 -14.14 0.38 12.30
CA LEU A 139 -13.24 0.15 13.43
C LEU A 139 -13.02 -1.36 13.68
N ASN A 140 -14.08 -2.17 13.56
CA ASN A 140 -13.98 -3.63 13.72
C ASN A 140 -13.01 -4.24 12.70
N THR A 141 -13.02 -3.75 11.46
CA THR A 141 -12.07 -4.18 10.42
C THR A 141 -10.64 -3.77 10.79
N MET A 142 -10.42 -2.56 11.31
CA MET A 142 -9.09 -2.13 11.76
C MET A 142 -8.59 -3.00 12.93
N LEU A 143 -9.44 -3.28 13.92
CA LEU A 143 -9.11 -4.11 15.07
C LEU A 143 -8.81 -5.57 14.67
N ALA A 144 -9.60 -6.15 13.76
CA ALA A 144 -9.35 -7.49 13.24
C ALA A 144 -7.97 -7.57 12.56
N ARG A 145 -7.63 -6.57 11.74
CA ARG A 145 -6.32 -6.46 11.08
C ARG A 145 -5.18 -6.28 12.09
N ALA A 146 -5.38 -5.46 13.13
CA ALA A 146 -4.38 -5.22 14.17
C ALA A 146 -4.08 -6.48 15.00
N LYS A 147 -5.13 -7.24 15.36
CA LYS A 147 -5.01 -8.54 16.03
C LYS A 147 -4.22 -9.53 15.17
N ALA A 148 -4.55 -9.63 13.88
CA ALA A 148 -3.82 -10.50 12.95
C ALA A 148 -2.35 -10.08 12.80
N ALA A 149 -2.06 -8.78 12.68
CA ALA A 149 -0.70 -8.25 12.58
C ALA A 149 0.13 -8.59 13.82
N LYS A 150 -0.45 -8.46 15.03
CA LYS A 150 0.18 -8.85 16.29
C LYS A 150 0.52 -10.34 16.34
N ILE A 151 -0.40 -11.21 15.95
CA ILE A 151 -0.18 -12.67 15.91
C ILE A 151 0.93 -13.03 14.91
N LEU A 152 0.93 -12.39 13.74
CA LEU A 152 1.88 -12.65 12.66
C LEU A 152 3.23 -11.93 12.83
N GLY A 153 3.40 -11.10 13.87
CA GLY A 153 4.60 -10.28 14.05
C GLY A 153 4.85 -9.28 12.92
N THR A 154 3.81 -8.83 12.22
CA THR A 154 3.88 -7.83 11.13
C THR A 154 3.13 -6.55 11.52
N PHE A 155 2.92 -5.65 10.55
CA PHE A 155 2.30 -4.34 10.73
C PHE A 155 1.04 -4.17 9.88
N ILE A 156 0.19 -3.21 10.27
CA ILE A 156 -0.85 -2.63 9.43
C ILE A 156 -0.77 -1.11 9.45
N SER A 157 -1.15 -0.44 8.37
CA SER A 157 -1.24 1.03 8.33
C SER A 157 -2.64 1.56 8.64
N THR A 158 -2.70 2.63 9.43
CA THR A 158 -3.93 3.35 9.80
C THR A 158 -4.65 3.95 8.60
N GLY A 159 -3.93 4.20 7.50
CA GLY A 159 -4.43 5.06 6.43
C GLY A 159 -4.60 6.53 6.88
N GLU A 160 -5.16 7.35 6.01
CA GLU A 160 -5.32 8.81 6.21
C GLU A 160 -6.43 9.21 7.19
N GLY A 161 -6.96 8.28 7.98
CA GLY A 161 -8.20 8.47 8.75
C GLY A 161 -8.03 8.86 10.20
N GLY A 162 -6.78 9.06 10.65
CA GLY A 162 -6.41 9.14 12.06
C GLY A 162 -6.17 7.78 12.70
N TYR A 163 -5.92 7.81 14.01
CA TYR A 163 -5.54 6.66 14.84
C TYR A 163 -6.55 6.47 15.98
N PRO A 164 -7.56 5.59 15.82
CA PRO A 164 -8.49 5.25 16.90
C PRO A 164 -7.79 4.70 18.15
N ASP A 165 -8.22 5.13 19.35
CA ASP A 165 -7.59 4.74 20.62
C ASP A 165 -7.72 3.25 20.92
N GLU A 166 -8.72 2.57 20.35
CA GLU A 166 -8.89 1.12 20.46
C GLU A 166 -7.73 0.34 19.81
N LEU A 167 -6.89 0.99 19.00
CA LEU A 167 -5.67 0.41 18.43
C LEU A 167 -4.46 0.49 19.38
N ILE A 168 -4.51 1.24 20.49
CA ILE A 168 -3.40 1.40 21.45
C ILE A 168 -2.85 0.05 21.94
N PRO A 169 -3.66 -0.96 22.29
CA PRO A 169 -3.15 -2.29 22.71
C PRO A 169 -2.34 -3.04 21.63
N TYR A 170 -2.32 -2.53 20.40
CA TYR A 170 -1.63 -3.08 19.24
C TYR A 170 -0.56 -2.13 18.70
N ALA A 171 -0.23 -1.03 19.40
CA ALA A 171 0.58 0.07 18.87
C ALA A 171 1.92 -0.37 18.25
N ASP A 172 2.56 -1.40 18.82
CA ASP A 172 3.78 -2.02 18.30
C ASP A 172 3.65 -2.63 16.88
N HIS A 173 2.43 -2.81 16.40
CA HIS A 173 2.09 -3.39 15.10
C HIS A 173 1.35 -2.42 14.19
N ILE A 174 1.33 -1.12 14.53
CA ILE A 174 0.65 -0.09 13.75
C ILE A 174 1.66 0.85 13.09
N ILE A 175 1.49 1.03 11.79
CA ILE A 175 2.08 2.10 10.99
C ILE A 175 1.11 3.30 11.03
N THR A 176 1.55 4.44 11.54
CA THR A 176 0.78 5.69 11.50
C THR A 176 1.02 6.39 10.17
N GLN A 177 -0.04 6.58 9.38
CA GLN A 177 0.07 7.23 8.08
C GLN A 177 -0.22 8.73 8.17
N VAL A 178 0.72 9.53 7.68
CA VAL A 178 0.59 10.98 7.51
C VAL A 178 0.31 11.27 6.04
N ALA A 179 -0.81 11.91 5.74
CA ALA A 179 -1.23 12.22 4.37
C ALA A 179 -1.60 13.70 4.21
N THR A 180 -1.87 14.13 2.98
CA THR A 180 -1.99 15.55 2.63
C THR A 180 -3.08 16.31 3.38
N GLY A 181 -4.15 15.64 3.83
CA GLY A 181 -5.21 16.24 4.64
C GLY A 181 -4.91 16.36 6.13
N LEU A 182 -3.81 15.77 6.61
CA LEU A 182 -3.41 15.72 8.03
C LEU A 182 -4.54 15.28 9.01
N PHE A 183 -5.55 14.56 8.50
CA PHE A 183 -6.70 14.16 9.30
C PHE A 183 -6.30 13.22 10.44
N GLY A 184 -6.61 13.63 11.66
CA GLY A 184 -6.32 12.86 12.87
C GLY A 184 -4.83 12.64 13.14
N VAL A 185 -3.96 13.48 12.53
CA VAL A 185 -2.53 13.52 12.82
C VAL A 185 -2.32 14.45 14.01
N ARG A 186 -1.95 13.88 15.15
CA ARG A 186 -1.58 14.59 16.38
C ARG A 186 -0.24 14.09 16.90
N GLU A 187 0.44 14.88 17.71
CA GLU A 187 1.72 14.49 18.32
C GLU A 187 1.60 13.14 19.04
N GLU A 188 0.52 12.95 19.82
CA GLU A 188 0.30 11.72 20.57
C GLU A 188 0.11 10.51 19.64
N THR A 189 -0.51 10.70 18.47
CA THR A 189 -0.72 9.61 17.49
C THR A 189 0.56 9.25 16.74
N ILE A 190 1.47 10.21 16.58
CA ILE A 190 2.80 10.01 15.98
C ILE A 190 3.70 9.26 16.96
N GLN A 191 3.68 9.64 18.24
CA GLN A 191 4.47 9.02 19.30
C GLN A 191 4.09 7.55 19.57
N ARG A 192 2.84 7.16 19.29
CA ARG A 192 2.40 5.75 19.38
C ARG A 192 3.00 4.83 18.30
N ALA A 193 3.45 5.39 17.18
CA ALA A 193 3.80 4.60 16.02
C ALA A 193 5.19 3.99 16.18
N ARG A 194 5.38 2.72 15.84
CA ARG A 194 6.73 2.19 15.52
C ARG A 194 7.15 2.57 14.12
N ILE A 195 6.18 2.85 13.26
CA ILE A 195 6.42 3.22 11.88
C ILE A 195 5.57 4.40 11.46
N VAL A 196 6.18 5.44 10.88
CA VAL A 196 5.45 6.54 10.24
C VAL A 196 5.56 6.48 8.73
N GLU A 197 4.40 6.47 8.05
CA GLU A 197 4.25 6.39 6.59
C GLU A 197 3.79 7.73 6.02
N PHE A 198 4.64 8.40 5.24
CA PHE A 198 4.24 9.59 4.48
C PHE A 198 3.58 9.21 3.16
N LYS A 199 2.31 9.56 2.99
CA LYS A 199 1.55 9.23 1.79
C LYS A 199 1.41 10.43 0.86
N TYR A 200 2.18 10.41 -0.22
CA TYR A 200 2.13 11.42 -1.29
C TYR A 200 1.09 11.13 -2.38
N ALA A 201 0.87 9.86 -2.67
CA ALA A 201 -0.03 9.42 -3.73
C ALA A 201 -0.59 8.03 -3.45
N GLN A 202 -1.58 7.62 -4.23
CA GLN A 202 -2.11 6.26 -4.25
C GLN A 202 -2.32 5.79 -5.69
N GLY A 203 -2.09 4.49 -5.93
CA GLY A 203 -2.23 3.89 -7.25
C GLY A 203 -3.64 4.01 -7.84
N ALA A 204 -4.69 3.97 -7.00
CA ALA A 204 -6.07 4.06 -7.46
C ALA A 204 -6.42 5.44 -8.06
N LYS A 205 -5.80 6.52 -7.57
CA LYS A 205 -6.07 7.90 -7.97
C LYS A 205 -4.80 8.74 -7.90
N PRO A 206 -3.85 8.58 -8.84
CA PRO A 206 -2.65 9.40 -8.87
C PRO A 206 -3.02 10.87 -9.10
N GLY A 207 -2.37 11.78 -8.36
CA GLY A 207 -2.60 13.23 -8.50
C GLY A 207 -3.85 13.77 -7.78
N LEU A 208 -4.55 12.96 -6.98
CA LEU A 208 -5.70 13.37 -6.17
C LEU A 208 -5.52 12.92 -4.72
N GLY A 209 -6.05 13.70 -3.78
CA GLY A 209 -6.09 13.35 -2.36
C GLY A 209 -7.12 12.25 -2.04
N GLY A 210 -7.18 11.85 -0.77
CA GLY A 210 -8.22 10.95 -0.25
C GLY A 210 -9.61 11.57 -0.32
N HIS A 211 -10.63 10.74 -0.61
CA HIS A 211 -12.03 11.15 -0.68
C HIS A 211 -12.84 10.28 0.29
N LEU A 212 -13.56 10.91 1.20
CA LEU A 212 -14.54 10.24 2.07
C LEU A 212 -15.90 10.92 1.91
N LEU A 213 -16.90 10.15 1.47
CA LEU A 213 -18.25 10.67 1.22
C LEU A 213 -18.99 10.97 2.53
N ALA A 214 -19.82 12.01 2.51
CA ALA A 214 -20.64 12.48 3.63
C ALA A 214 -21.34 11.37 4.43
N SER A 215 -21.95 10.39 3.75
CA SER A 215 -22.66 9.28 4.39
C SER A 215 -21.77 8.39 5.27
N LYS A 216 -20.45 8.40 5.03
CA LYS A 216 -19.46 7.67 5.82
C LYS A 216 -18.80 8.53 6.91
N VAL A 217 -19.08 9.83 6.95
CA VAL A 217 -18.57 10.76 7.96
C VAL A 217 -19.52 10.78 9.15
N THR A 218 -19.51 9.67 9.88
CA THR A 218 -20.23 9.53 11.16
C THR A 218 -19.64 10.46 12.21
N GLN A 219 -20.32 10.65 13.35
CA GLN A 219 -19.81 11.49 14.44
C GLN A 219 -18.42 11.04 14.94
N ALA A 220 -18.19 9.72 15.02
CA ALA A 220 -16.89 9.20 15.44
C ALA A 220 -15.78 9.52 14.44
N VAL A 221 -16.06 9.37 13.14
CA VAL A 221 -15.12 9.74 12.07
C VAL A 221 -14.87 11.23 12.05
N ALA A 222 -15.92 12.04 12.19
CA ALA A 222 -15.85 13.50 12.25
C ALA A 222 -14.98 13.97 13.43
N ARG A 223 -15.20 13.42 14.64
CA ARG A 223 -14.36 13.71 15.82
C ARG A 223 -12.91 13.32 15.59
N MET A 224 -12.65 12.13 15.08
CA MET A 224 -11.28 11.67 14.81
C MET A 224 -10.53 12.62 13.86
N ARG A 225 -11.23 13.12 12.84
CA ARG A 225 -10.67 13.97 11.77
C ARG A 225 -10.82 15.47 12.01
N GLU A 226 -11.33 15.88 13.17
CA GLU A 226 -11.63 17.29 13.49
C GLU A 226 -12.48 17.98 12.41
N ALA A 227 -13.48 17.23 11.93
CA ALA A 227 -14.33 17.62 10.83
C ALA A 227 -15.81 17.68 11.24
N VAL A 228 -16.66 18.13 10.31
CA VAL A 228 -18.11 18.22 10.52
C VAL A 228 -18.77 16.90 10.07
N SER A 229 -19.58 16.31 10.95
CA SER A 229 -20.36 15.10 10.65
C SER A 229 -21.29 15.32 9.45
N GLY A 230 -21.42 14.31 8.59
CA GLY A 230 -22.28 14.37 7.41
C GLY A 230 -21.79 15.27 6.27
N ARG A 231 -20.54 15.76 6.30
CA ARG A 231 -19.92 16.46 5.17
C ARG A 231 -18.85 15.60 4.53
N SER A 232 -18.79 15.60 3.19
CA SER A 232 -17.73 14.90 2.46
C SER A 232 -16.37 15.54 2.76
N LEU A 233 -15.34 14.72 2.93
CA LEU A 233 -13.97 15.14 3.17
C LEU A 233 -13.13 14.83 1.95
N TYR A 234 -12.50 15.88 1.40
CA TYR A 234 -11.57 15.80 0.30
C TYR A 234 -10.23 16.30 0.79
N SER A 235 -9.20 15.45 0.75
CA SER A 235 -7.85 15.88 1.07
C SER A 235 -7.27 16.69 -0.09
N PRO A 236 -6.48 17.73 0.19
CA PRO A 236 -5.82 18.52 -0.84
C PRO A 236 -4.78 17.70 -1.60
N PHE A 237 -4.37 18.24 -2.75
CA PHE A 237 -3.19 17.79 -3.48
C PHE A 237 -2.32 19.02 -3.76
N PRO A 238 -1.02 19.09 -3.42
CA PRO A 238 -0.14 18.20 -2.63
C PRO A 238 -0.19 18.48 -1.10
N PHE A 239 0.79 17.99 -0.33
CA PHE A 239 1.02 18.49 1.03
C PHE A 239 1.30 19.99 1.00
N HIS A 240 0.50 20.79 1.71
CA HIS A 240 0.69 22.24 1.78
C HIS A 240 1.97 22.68 2.48
N SER A 241 2.65 21.76 3.16
CA SER A 241 3.95 21.99 3.81
C SER A 241 5.14 21.50 2.96
N VAL A 242 4.92 20.90 1.79
CA VAL A 242 5.99 20.26 1.00
C VAL A 242 5.88 20.65 -0.47
N TYR A 243 6.69 21.64 -0.88
CA TYR A 243 6.80 22.07 -2.27
C TYR A 243 8.17 21.80 -2.89
N SER A 244 9.13 21.34 -2.08
CA SER A 244 10.50 21.04 -2.49
C SER A 244 11.02 19.80 -1.76
N VAL A 245 12.18 19.28 -2.19
CA VAL A 245 12.86 18.16 -1.52
C VAL A 245 13.35 18.60 -0.13
N GLU A 246 13.74 19.86 0.01
CA GLU A 246 14.15 20.49 1.25
C GLU A 246 12.99 20.58 2.24
N ASP A 247 11.79 20.90 1.76
CA ASP A 247 10.59 20.93 2.60
C ASP A 247 10.16 19.51 3.02
N HIS A 248 10.31 18.52 2.14
CA HIS A 248 10.12 17.13 2.53
C HIS A 248 11.08 16.75 3.66
N LYS A 249 12.36 17.12 3.53
CA LYS A 249 13.34 16.89 4.58
C LYS A 249 12.93 17.55 5.90
N LYS A 250 12.46 18.81 5.89
CA LYS A 250 11.95 19.47 7.11
C LYS A 250 10.76 18.71 7.72
N HIS A 251 9.85 18.21 6.88
CA HIS A 251 8.70 17.44 7.33
C HIS A 251 9.13 16.12 8.00
N VAL A 252 10.13 15.45 7.44
CA VAL A 252 10.77 14.27 8.04
C VAL A 252 11.46 14.60 9.35
N ASP A 253 12.25 15.67 9.36
CA ASP A 253 13.00 16.09 10.55
C ASP A 253 12.04 16.48 11.68
N TRP A 254 10.88 17.09 11.37
CA TRP A 254 9.80 17.35 12.32
C TRP A 254 9.27 16.06 12.94
N ILE A 255 8.78 15.11 12.13
CA ILE A 255 8.29 13.81 12.64
C ILE A 255 9.37 13.08 13.46
N ARG A 256 10.62 13.10 13.00
CA ARG A 256 11.74 12.48 13.73
C ARG A 256 11.88 13.11 15.11
N ARG A 257 11.74 14.43 15.22
CA ARG A 257 11.81 15.14 16.50
C ARG A 257 10.68 14.75 17.44
N GLU A 258 9.44 14.70 16.95
CA GLU A 258 8.26 14.30 17.75
C GLU A 258 8.35 12.87 18.27
N ILE A 259 8.95 11.97 17.48
CA ILE A 259 9.18 10.56 17.85
C ILE A 259 10.29 10.41 18.92
N HIS A 260 11.28 11.31 18.95
CA HIS A 260 12.44 11.21 19.83
C HIS A 260 12.25 11.93 21.18
N THR A 261 11.06 12.50 21.43
CA THR A 261 10.68 12.98 22.76
C THR A 261 10.50 11.76 23.68
N PRO A 262 11.24 11.64 24.80
CA PRO A 262 11.33 10.40 25.56
C PRO A 262 10.04 10.13 26.33
N LEU A 263 9.17 9.29 25.77
CA LEU A 263 8.34 8.38 26.57
C LEU A 263 9.03 7.02 26.53
N GLU A 264 9.25 6.45 27.71
CA GLU A 264 10.07 5.26 27.92
C GLU A 264 9.70 4.10 26.96
N ALA A 265 10.74 3.44 26.43
CA ALA A 265 10.73 2.21 25.63
C ALA A 265 10.44 2.29 24.11
N GLY A 266 11.54 2.39 23.34
CA GLY A 266 11.64 1.95 21.94
C GLY A 266 11.44 3.07 20.92
N GLY A 267 12.51 3.51 20.27
CA GLY A 267 12.41 4.50 19.19
C GLY A 267 11.56 3.99 18.02
N ALA A 268 10.83 4.88 17.36
CA ALA A 268 10.11 4.55 16.13
C ALA A 268 10.99 4.67 14.89
N LEU A 269 10.74 3.82 13.91
CA LEU A 269 11.30 3.86 12.57
C LEU A 269 10.42 4.71 11.65
N ALA A 270 10.89 5.82 11.08
CA ALA A 270 10.16 6.41 9.95
C ALA A 270 10.32 5.51 8.70
N LEU A 271 9.30 4.72 8.34
CA LEU A 271 9.29 3.93 7.09
C LEU A 271 8.67 4.77 5.99
N PHE A 272 9.53 5.23 5.09
CA PHE A 272 9.09 5.85 3.86
C PHE A 272 8.48 4.82 2.92
N ARG A 273 7.15 4.80 2.79
CA ARG A 273 6.56 4.34 1.53
C ARG A 273 6.83 5.36 0.44
N TYR A 274 7.97 5.17 -0.18
CA TYR A 274 8.39 5.93 -1.34
C TYR A 274 8.00 5.14 -2.59
N ILE A 275 6.80 5.40 -3.12
CA ILE A 275 6.61 5.17 -4.56
C ILE A 275 7.39 6.28 -5.24
N ALA A 276 8.50 5.89 -5.90
CA ALA A 276 9.44 6.71 -6.67
C ALA A 276 10.79 7.01 -5.98
N ARG A 277 11.65 5.99 -5.84
CA ARG A 277 13.12 6.14 -5.62
C ARG A 277 13.74 7.18 -6.58
N ARG A 278 13.74 8.47 -6.21
CA ARG A 278 14.49 9.66 -6.71
C ARG A 278 13.58 10.84 -7.14
N MET A 279 13.22 11.70 -6.18
CA MET A 279 12.60 13.01 -6.43
C MET A 279 13.56 14.06 -7.03
N ALA A 280 14.75 13.68 -7.50
CA ALA A 280 15.57 14.57 -8.33
C ALA A 280 15.31 14.40 -9.84
N LYS A 281 14.56 13.38 -10.25
CA LYS A 281 14.42 12.99 -11.65
C LYS A 281 13.14 12.17 -11.79
N TRP A 282 11.98 12.82 -11.99
CA TRP A 282 10.97 12.47 -13.01
C TRP A 282 9.52 12.81 -12.71
N ASP A 283 8.89 13.22 -13.81
CA ASP A 283 7.50 13.62 -14.06
C ASP A 283 6.49 12.49 -13.78
N CYS A 284 5.29 12.90 -13.37
CA CYS A 284 4.17 12.06 -12.95
C CYS A 284 3.78 11.04 -14.03
N GLY A 285 3.97 9.75 -13.75
CA GLY A 285 3.50 8.67 -14.61
C GLY A 285 3.57 7.33 -13.90
N THR A 286 2.40 6.84 -13.49
CA THR A 286 2.01 5.42 -13.36
C THR A 286 3.02 4.47 -12.71
N LEU A 287 2.74 4.04 -11.47
CA LEU A 287 2.94 2.66 -11.01
C LEU A 287 2.20 2.48 -9.68
N ALA A 288 1.21 1.60 -9.71
CA ALA A 288 0.60 1.01 -8.53
C ALA A 288 1.32 -0.32 -8.29
N TRP A 289 1.98 -0.41 -7.14
CA TRP A 289 2.59 -1.58 -6.51
C TRP A 289 3.77 -2.23 -7.25
#